data_AF-A0AAV9U6K9-F1
#
_entry.id   AF-A0AAV9U6K9-F1
#
_cell.length_a   1.000
_cell.length_b   1.000
_cell.length_c   1.000
_cell.angle_alpha   90.00
_cell.angle_beta   90.00
_cell.angle_gamma   90.00
#
_symmetry.space_group_name_H-M   'P 1'
#
loop_
_entity.id
_entity.type
_entity.pdbx_description
1 polymer ?
#
loop_
_entity_poly.entity_id
_entity_poly.type
_entity_poly.pdbx_seq_one_letter_code
_entity_poly.pdbx_strand_id
1 'polypeptide(L)'
;MAKTSTLLLSAATLGVLKLTPPEHLSPLIDVLSKSPISPQLLLNLLSYAAGFKLLTGLISNISTYFSWKKENNWATDDKYDWEKEVVMVTGGSGGLGEQMVIQLAQKGVTVVVVDVTEVRKEVKEQYKTVHYYSCDISDFTALSATAAEIRKNHGEPTIIVLNAAIANLGPLLSTPVAQSQKLININLTSHIAMIHEFLPSMIKNNHGHVMFIASMCSYLSIAGLADYCATKAGTLAYYEALRQELRHVYKAPQVRTSIVHPTWMRTNIVAFDNVEKSGEVRVQKRLFYGVEKTAKIAVQRLLSGYGGRVIVPDVWQMRAMIGLRTWAIWAQEGLRDYVRLVGQ
;
A
#
# COMPACT_ATOMS: atom_id res chain seq x y z
N MET A 1 1.15 15.50 -9.68
CA MET A 1 0.63 16.61 -10.51
C MET A 1 -0.42 17.46 -9.79
N ALA A 2 -1.47 16.90 -9.13
CA ALA A 2 -2.53 17.69 -8.48
C ALA A 2 -2.09 18.62 -7.31
N LYS A 3 -0.95 18.36 -6.64
CA LYS A 3 -0.44 19.25 -5.57
C LYS A 3 0.20 20.53 -6.13
N THR A 4 0.81 20.45 -7.31
CA THR A 4 1.53 21.57 -7.93
C THR A 4 0.57 22.64 -8.44
N SER A 5 -0.60 22.24 -8.97
CA SER A 5 -1.65 23.17 -9.41
C SER A 5 -2.25 23.97 -8.25
N THR A 6 -2.48 23.34 -7.10
CA THR A 6 -3.04 24.02 -5.91
C THR A 6 -2.06 25.02 -5.30
N LEU A 7 -0.76 24.71 -5.33
CA LEU A 7 0.31 25.62 -4.92
C LEU A 7 0.39 26.85 -5.81
N LEU A 8 0.41 26.64 -7.13
CA LEU A 8 0.43 27.72 -8.11
C LEU A 8 -0.82 28.60 -8.00
N LEU A 9 -2.00 27.99 -7.82
CA LEU A 9 -3.24 28.73 -7.63
C LEU A 9 -3.24 29.54 -6.32
N SER A 10 -2.72 28.97 -5.23
CA SER A 10 -2.63 29.68 -3.94
C SER A 10 -1.62 30.82 -4.00
N ALA A 11 -0.47 30.62 -4.67
CA ALA A 11 0.52 31.67 -4.91
C ALA A 11 -0.03 32.79 -5.79
N ALA A 12 -0.72 32.44 -6.88
CA ALA A 12 -1.38 33.40 -7.76
C ALA A 12 -2.46 34.19 -7.02
N THR A 13 -3.28 33.53 -6.19
CA THR A 13 -4.31 34.18 -5.36
C THR A 13 -3.68 35.15 -4.37
N LEU A 14 -2.60 34.75 -3.70
CA LEU A 14 -1.86 35.63 -2.78
C LEU A 14 -1.26 36.83 -3.53
N GLY A 15 -0.67 36.60 -4.71
CA GLY A 15 -0.12 37.65 -5.56
C GLY A 15 -1.20 38.65 -5.98
N VAL A 16 -2.36 38.18 -6.44
CA VAL A 16 -3.50 39.03 -6.78
C VAL A 16 -3.98 39.83 -5.55
N LEU A 17 -4.11 39.21 -4.38
CA LEU A 17 -4.62 39.91 -3.19
C LEU A 17 -3.62 40.90 -2.57
N LYS A 18 -2.31 40.72 -2.76
CA LYS A 18 -1.26 41.53 -2.11
C LYS A 18 -0.56 42.52 -3.03
N LEU A 19 -0.51 42.24 -4.32
CA LEU A 19 0.25 43.03 -5.30
C LEU A 19 -0.65 43.82 -6.26
N THR A 20 -1.96 43.52 -6.32
CA THR A 20 -2.89 44.27 -7.17
C THR A 20 -3.27 45.59 -6.51
N PRO A 21 -3.17 46.73 -7.23
CA PRO A 21 -3.62 48.02 -6.73
C PRO A 21 -5.10 47.99 -6.29
N PRO A 22 -5.49 48.74 -5.24
CA PRO A 22 -6.85 48.71 -4.70
C PRO A 22 -7.94 49.03 -5.73
N GLU A 23 -7.65 49.90 -6.71
CA GLU A 23 -8.57 50.26 -7.79
C GLU A 23 -9.04 49.07 -8.63
N HIS A 24 -8.17 48.07 -8.83
CA HIS A 24 -8.45 46.88 -9.62
C HIS A 24 -9.10 45.76 -8.80
N LEU A 25 -9.12 45.87 -7.46
CA LEU A 25 -9.86 44.96 -6.57
C LEU A 25 -11.33 45.37 -6.39
N SER A 26 -11.73 46.52 -6.95
CA SER A 26 -13.08 47.09 -6.80
C SER A 26 -14.23 46.13 -7.15
N PRO A 27 -14.19 45.30 -8.22
CA PRO A 27 -15.29 44.37 -8.52
C PRO A 27 -15.39 43.25 -7.47
N LEU A 28 -14.26 42.83 -6.91
CA LEU A 28 -14.21 41.83 -5.85
C LEU A 28 -14.77 42.43 -4.55
N ILE A 29 -14.35 43.65 -4.21
CA ILE A 29 -14.84 44.38 -3.04
C ILE A 29 -16.35 44.58 -3.11
N ASP A 30 -16.91 44.88 -4.29
CA ASP A 30 -18.36 45.09 -4.49
C ASP A 30 -19.18 43.80 -4.35
N VAL A 31 -18.62 42.65 -4.71
CA VAL A 31 -19.24 41.35 -4.43
C VAL A 31 -19.19 41.04 -2.93
N LEU A 32 -18.07 41.35 -2.28
CA LEU A 32 -17.85 41.07 -0.86
C LEU A 32 -18.58 42.05 0.07
N SER A 33 -18.90 43.26 -0.38
CA SER A 33 -19.64 44.29 0.36
C SER A 33 -21.09 43.89 0.66
N LYS A 34 -21.62 42.89 -0.06
CA LYS A 34 -22.93 42.27 0.19
C LYS A 34 -22.94 41.36 1.42
N SER A 35 -21.77 41.08 2.01
CA SER A 35 -21.61 40.33 3.25
C SER A 35 -21.78 41.23 4.47
N PRO A 36 -22.29 40.72 5.62
CA PRO A 36 -22.29 41.45 6.88
C PRO A 36 -20.89 41.72 7.46
N ILE A 37 -19.83 41.17 6.84
CA ILE A 37 -18.43 41.30 7.25
C ILE A 37 -17.73 42.37 6.42
N SER A 38 -16.86 43.19 7.02
CA SER A 38 -16.14 44.22 6.29
C SER A 38 -15.30 43.63 5.14
N PRO A 39 -15.36 44.22 3.92
CA PRO A 39 -14.62 43.70 2.77
C PRO A 39 -13.11 43.57 3.04
N GLN A 40 -12.53 44.51 3.78
CA GLN A 40 -11.12 44.48 4.14
C GLN A 40 -10.77 43.30 5.05
N LEU A 41 -11.61 42.99 6.04
CA LEU A 41 -11.41 41.82 6.89
C LEU A 41 -11.50 40.53 6.07
N LEU A 42 -12.44 40.47 5.12
CA LEU A 42 -12.61 39.30 4.28
C LEU A 42 -11.45 39.09 3.30
N LEU A 43 -10.92 40.17 2.71
CA LEU A 43 -9.70 40.14 1.88
C LEU A 43 -8.47 39.70 2.69
N ASN A 44 -8.33 40.17 3.93
CA ASN A 44 -7.27 39.73 4.82
C ASN A 44 -7.42 38.23 5.16
N LEU A 45 -8.62 37.76 5.50
CA LEU A 45 -8.89 36.35 5.76
C LEU A 45 -8.58 35.47 4.54
N LEU A 46 -8.98 35.89 3.34
CA LEU A 46 -8.65 35.21 2.09
C LEU A 46 -7.13 35.17 1.86
N SER A 47 -6.44 36.27 2.12
CA SER A 47 -4.98 36.36 2.02
C SER A 47 -4.29 35.41 3.01
N TYR A 48 -4.75 35.38 4.26
CA TYR A 48 -4.22 34.46 5.28
C TYR A 48 -4.49 33.01 4.90
N ALA A 49 -5.69 32.69 4.42
CA ALA A 49 -6.04 31.34 3.96
C ALA A 49 -5.18 30.91 2.75
N ALA A 50 -4.97 31.80 1.78
CA ALA A 50 -4.10 31.54 0.62
C ALA A 50 -2.63 31.36 1.05
N GLY A 51 -2.13 32.23 1.93
CA GLY A 51 -0.77 32.14 2.49
C GLY A 51 -0.55 30.85 3.30
N PHE A 52 -1.53 30.46 4.11
CA PHE A 52 -1.51 29.20 4.85
C PHE A 52 -1.52 27.98 3.93
N LYS A 53 -2.34 27.97 2.87
CA LYS A 53 -2.34 26.90 1.86
C LYS A 53 -1.02 26.82 1.10
N LEU A 54 -0.43 27.96 0.76
CA LEU A 54 0.88 28.03 0.13
C LEU A 54 1.96 27.44 1.04
N LEU A 55 2.02 27.88 2.30
CA LEU A 55 2.99 27.40 3.29
C LEU A 55 2.85 25.89 3.54
N THR A 56 1.64 25.41 3.81
CA THR A 56 1.38 23.98 4.04
C THR A 56 1.67 23.13 2.81
N GLY A 57 1.40 23.64 1.61
CA GLY A 57 1.77 23.00 0.35
C GLY A 57 3.29 22.90 0.16
N LEU A 58 4.05 23.97 0.47
CA LEU A 58 5.51 23.98 0.39
C LEU A 58 6.11 22.98 1.38
N ILE A 59 5.67 23.02 2.64
CA ILE A 59 6.08 22.05 3.67
C ILE A 59 5.77 20.62 3.21
N SER A 60 4.58 20.38 2.65
CA SER A 60 4.20 19.06 2.14
C SER A 60 5.09 18.59 0.99
N ASN A 61 5.45 19.47 0.05
CA ASN A 61 6.33 19.13 -1.07
C ASN A 61 7.75 18.83 -0.61
N ILE A 62 8.31 19.66 0.27
CA ILE A 62 9.63 19.46 0.88
C ILE A 62 9.65 18.13 1.65
N SER A 63 8.63 17.89 2.48
CA SER A 63 8.48 16.64 3.22
C SER A 63 8.35 15.43 2.30
N THR A 64 7.59 15.54 1.20
CA THR A 64 7.44 14.46 0.20
C THR A 64 8.77 14.17 -0.48
N TYR A 65 9.54 15.20 -0.85
CA TYR A 65 10.86 15.04 -1.46
C TYR A 65 11.83 14.32 -0.53
N PHE A 66 11.96 14.76 0.73
CA PHE A 66 12.86 14.13 1.69
C PHE A 66 12.38 12.73 2.09
N SER A 67 11.07 12.51 2.17
CA SER A 67 10.49 11.18 2.38
C SER A 67 10.88 10.26 1.23
N TRP A 68 10.70 10.68 -0.02
CA TRP A 68 11.09 9.88 -1.19
C TRP A 68 12.59 9.58 -1.22
N LYS A 69 13.44 10.58 -0.94
CA LYS A 69 14.90 10.40 -0.85
C LYS A 69 15.27 9.40 0.23
N LYS A 70 14.67 9.50 1.43
CA LYS A 70 14.91 8.56 2.53
C LYS A 70 14.32 7.18 2.27
N GLU A 71 13.18 7.10 1.58
CA GLU A 71 12.57 5.84 1.19
C GLU A 71 13.48 5.04 0.25
N ASN A 72 14.20 5.74 -0.63
CA ASN A 72 15.08 5.19 -1.64
C ASN A 72 16.57 5.32 -1.30
N ASN A 73 16.91 5.46 -0.02
CA ASN A 73 18.30 5.49 0.49
C ASN A 73 19.19 6.52 -0.22
N TRP A 74 18.62 7.62 -0.70
CA TRP A 74 19.28 8.63 -1.55
C TRP A 74 19.83 8.10 -2.88
N ALA A 75 19.72 6.80 -3.14
CA ALA A 75 20.06 6.19 -4.41
C ALA A 75 19.04 6.60 -5.47
N THR A 76 19.54 7.17 -6.55
CA THR A 76 18.72 7.70 -7.66
C THR A 76 18.67 6.77 -8.85
N ASP A 77 19.53 5.74 -8.90
CA ASP A 77 19.53 4.75 -9.96
C ASP A 77 18.27 3.87 -9.86
N ASP A 78 17.55 3.78 -10.98
CA ASP A 78 16.30 3.06 -11.21
C ASP A 78 16.43 2.02 -12.33
N LYS A 79 17.66 1.64 -12.69
CA LYS A 79 17.92 0.67 -13.77
C LYS A 79 17.41 -0.73 -13.41
N TYR A 80 16.15 -0.99 -13.75
CA TYR A 80 15.60 -2.32 -13.91
C TYR A 80 15.61 -2.67 -15.39
N ASP A 81 16.20 -3.81 -15.73
CA ASP A 81 16.12 -4.38 -17.06
C ASP A 81 14.99 -5.41 -17.06
N TRP A 82 13.76 -4.94 -17.30
CA TRP A 82 12.53 -5.73 -17.12
C TRP A 82 12.48 -7.05 -17.92
N GLU A 83 13.32 -7.20 -18.96
CA GLU A 83 13.48 -8.46 -19.70
C GLU A 83 14.30 -9.50 -18.92
N LYS A 84 15.13 -9.06 -17.97
CA LYS A 84 15.97 -9.90 -17.09
C LYS A 84 15.42 -10.02 -15.68
N GLU A 85 14.47 -9.18 -15.29
CA GLU A 85 13.88 -9.25 -13.96
C GLU A 85 12.97 -10.48 -13.83
N VAL A 86 13.07 -11.15 -12.67
CA VAL A 86 12.20 -12.27 -12.30
C VAL A 86 11.38 -11.84 -11.09
N VAL A 87 10.06 -11.74 -11.28
CA VAL A 87 9.12 -11.32 -10.24
C VAL A 87 8.43 -12.55 -9.66
N MET A 88 8.74 -12.90 -8.42
CA MET A 88 8.02 -13.93 -7.69
C MET A 88 6.80 -13.32 -6.97
N VAL A 89 5.61 -13.89 -7.15
CA VAL A 89 4.36 -13.45 -6.50
C VAL A 89 3.76 -14.60 -5.70
N THR A 90 3.63 -14.44 -4.38
CA THR A 90 2.89 -15.41 -3.56
C THR A 90 1.40 -15.14 -3.62
N GLY A 91 0.57 -16.18 -3.64
CA GLY A 91 -0.89 -15.99 -3.73
C GLY A 91 -1.32 -15.40 -5.09
N GLY A 92 -0.57 -15.72 -6.15
CA GLY A 92 -0.72 -15.13 -7.48
C GLY A 92 -1.81 -15.77 -8.34
N SER A 93 -2.54 -16.76 -7.84
CA SER A 93 -3.59 -17.47 -8.62
C SER A 93 -5.00 -16.93 -8.39
N GLY A 94 -5.18 -15.90 -7.56
CA GLY A 94 -6.48 -15.25 -7.38
C GLY A 94 -6.40 -13.82 -6.87
N GLY A 95 -7.55 -13.14 -6.88
CA GLY A 95 -7.73 -11.81 -6.29
C GLY A 95 -6.71 -10.78 -6.76
N LEU A 96 -6.07 -10.09 -5.80
CA LEU A 96 -5.07 -9.06 -6.08
C LEU A 96 -3.80 -9.62 -6.72
N GLY A 97 -3.35 -10.79 -6.26
CA GLY A 97 -2.14 -11.46 -6.74
C GLY A 97 -2.21 -11.73 -8.24
N GLU A 98 -3.30 -12.35 -8.68
CA GLU A 98 -3.50 -12.65 -10.10
C GLU A 98 -3.57 -11.39 -10.96
N GLN A 99 -4.24 -10.34 -10.49
CA GLN A 99 -4.29 -9.08 -11.24
C GLN A 99 -2.90 -8.43 -11.36
N MET A 100 -2.02 -8.59 -10.36
CA MET A 100 -0.63 -8.16 -10.47
C MET A 100 0.15 -9.04 -11.46
N VAL A 101 -0.03 -10.36 -11.42
CA VAL A 101 0.59 -11.32 -12.35
C VAL A 101 0.24 -10.98 -13.80
N ILE A 102 -1.04 -10.79 -14.10
CA ILE A 102 -1.52 -10.44 -15.45
C ILE A 102 -0.89 -9.13 -15.91
N GLN A 103 -0.89 -8.09 -15.08
CA GLN A 103 -0.36 -6.78 -15.46
C GLN A 103 1.16 -6.77 -15.64
N LEU A 104 1.91 -7.56 -14.87
CA LEU A 104 3.35 -7.75 -15.06
C LEU A 104 3.63 -8.56 -16.34
N ALA A 105 2.87 -9.62 -16.58
CA ALA A 105 3.01 -10.45 -17.77
C ALA A 105 2.67 -9.67 -19.07
N GLN A 106 1.70 -8.75 -19.03
CA GLN A 106 1.42 -7.80 -20.12
C GLN A 106 2.60 -6.88 -20.45
N LYS A 107 3.56 -6.73 -19.54
CA LYS A 107 4.80 -5.99 -19.76
C LYS A 107 5.96 -6.88 -20.22
N GLY A 108 5.72 -8.16 -20.45
CA GLY A 108 6.75 -9.13 -20.85
C GLY A 108 7.68 -9.57 -19.72
N VAL A 109 7.37 -9.22 -18.47
CA VAL A 109 8.19 -9.59 -17.31
C VAL A 109 8.01 -11.09 -17.01
N THR A 110 9.10 -11.75 -16.62
CA THR A 110 9.06 -13.13 -16.11
C THR A 110 8.42 -13.15 -14.72
N VAL A 111 7.30 -13.85 -14.59
CA VAL A 111 6.53 -13.92 -13.34
C VAL A 111 6.47 -15.35 -12.83
N VAL A 112 6.97 -15.57 -11.62
CA VAL A 112 6.92 -16.86 -10.92
C VAL A 112 5.80 -16.79 -9.88
N VAL A 113 4.73 -17.55 -10.08
CA VAL A 113 3.60 -17.65 -9.15
C VAL A 113 3.82 -18.80 -8.19
N VAL A 114 3.77 -18.51 -6.89
CA VAL A 114 3.80 -19.50 -5.82
C VAL A 114 2.46 -19.47 -5.10
N ASP A 115 1.68 -20.53 -5.24
CA ASP A 115 0.33 -20.61 -4.69
C ASP A 115 -0.04 -22.08 -4.42
N VAL A 116 -1.05 -22.33 -3.59
CA VAL A 116 -1.65 -23.65 -3.40
C VAL A 116 -2.69 -23.96 -4.49
N THR A 117 -3.20 -22.92 -5.15
CA THR A 117 -4.16 -23.03 -6.25
C THR A 117 -3.45 -22.77 -7.57
N GLU A 118 -3.77 -23.56 -8.60
CA GLU A 118 -3.19 -23.36 -9.92
C GLU A 118 -3.64 -22.04 -10.57
N VAL A 119 -2.71 -21.37 -11.27
CA VAL A 119 -3.03 -20.20 -12.09
C VAL A 119 -4.04 -20.58 -13.17
N ARG A 120 -5.04 -19.73 -13.40
CA ARG A 120 -6.06 -19.92 -14.45
C ARG A 120 -5.43 -20.28 -15.80
N LYS A 121 -6.03 -21.27 -16.47
CA LYS A 121 -5.55 -21.82 -17.73
C LYS A 121 -5.37 -20.74 -18.80
N GLU A 122 -6.31 -19.80 -18.88
CA GLU A 122 -6.30 -18.70 -19.84
C GLU A 122 -5.07 -17.79 -19.63
N VAL A 123 -4.66 -17.57 -18.38
CA VAL A 123 -3.47 -16.76 -18.05
C VAL A 123 -2.20 -17.48 -18.49
N LYS A 124 -2.08 -18.79 -18.21
CA LYS A 124 -0.92 -19.59 -18.64
C LYS A 124 -0.83 -19.72 -20.16
N GLU A 125 -1.97 -19.85 -20.84
CA GLU A 125 -2.02 -19.98 -22.29
C GLU A 125 -1.66 -18.66 -22.98
N GLN A 126 -2.20 -17.54 -22.47
CA GLN A 126 -1.97 -16.21 -23.01
C GLN A 126 -0.56 -15.67 -22.73
N TYR A 127 0.00 -15.95 -21.56
CA TYR A 127 1.28 -15.37 -21.13
C TYR A 127 2.33 -16.45 -20.83
N LYS A 128 3.25 -16.67 -21.78
CA LYS A 128 4.33 -17.67 -21.65
C LYS A 128 5.39 -17.31 -20.60
N THR A 129 5.42 -16.06 -20.15
CA THR A 129 6.33 -15.59 -19.10
C THR A 129 5.82 -15.89 -17.68
N VAL A 130 4.64 -16.50 -17.55
CA VAL A 130 4.05 -16.88 -16.25
C VAL A 130 4.35 -18.34 -15.96
N HIS A 131 5.07 -18.59 -14.87
CA HIS A 131 5.44 -19.91 -14.38
C HIS A 131 4.76 -20.18 -13.04
N TYR A 132 4.28 -21.40 -12.80
CA TYR A 132 3.53 -21.74 -11.59
C TYR A 132 4.23 -22.84 -10.80
N TYR A 133 4.32 -22.64 -9.49
CA TYR A 133 4.80 -23.62 -8.51
C TYR A 133 3.75 -23.82 -7.43
N SER A 134 3.35 -25.07 -7.23
CA SER A 134 2.39 -25.46 -6.20
C SER A 134 3.09 -25.55 -4.84
N CYS A 135 2.82 -24.63 -3.93
CA CYS A 135 3.44 -24.63 -2.60
C CYS A 135 2.54 -23.98 -1.55
N ASP A 136 2.33 -24.68 -0.43
CA ASP A 136 1.85 -24.04 0.80
C ASP A 136 3.02 -23.34 1.47
N ILE A 137 3.02 -22.00 1.43
CA ILE A 137 4.10 -21.17 1.97
C ILE A 137 4.19 -21.22 3.51
N SER A 138 3.25 -21.89 4.20
CA SER A 138 3.35 -22.18 5.63
C SER A 138 4.10 -23.48 5.95
N ASP A 139 4.39 -24.31 4.95
CA ASP A 139 5.34 -25.42 5.05
C ASP A 139 6.73 -24.93 4.61
N PHE A 140 7.58 -24.62 5.58
CA PHE A 140 8.90 -24.04 5.32
C PHE A 140 9.87 -25.02 4.65
N THR A 141 9.65 -26.34 4.79
CA THR A 141 10.45 -27.35 4.11
C THR A 141 10.09 -27.38 2.63
N ALA A 142 8.79 -27.45 2.32
CA ALA A 142 8.29 -27.39 0.95
C ALA A 142 8.64 -26.06 0.27
N LEU A 143 8.59 -24.95 1.03
CA LEU A 143 8.98 -23.63 0.54
C LEU A 143 10.45 -23.59 0.13
N SER A 144 11.36 -24.12 0.95
CA SER A 144 12.79 -24.15 0.64
C SER A 144 13.10 -25.02 -0.59
N ALA A 145 12.45 -26.18 -0.71
CA ALA A 145 12.56 -27.02 -1.90
C ALA A 145 12.04 -26.31 -3.16
N THR A 146 10.88 -25.65 -3.06
CA THR A 146 10.30 -24.85 -4.16
C THR A 146 11.22 -23.69 -4.55
N ALA A 147 11.80 -22.99 -3.58
CA ALA A 147 12.75 -21.91 -3.83
C ALA A 147 14.00 -22.38 -4.57
N ALA A 148 14.52 -23.56 -4.24
CA ALA A 148 15.63 -24.17 -4.96
C ALA A 148 15.26 -24.51 -6.41
N GLU A 149 14.05 -25.01 -6.66
CA GLU A 149 13.55 -25.28 -8.00
C GLU A 149 13.38 -24.01 -8.83
N ILE A 150 12.82 -22.95 -8.23
CA ILE A 150 12.70 -21.62 -8.86
C ILE A 150 14.07 -21.09 -9.27
N ARG A 151 15.06 -21.13 -8.35
CA ARG A 151 16.44 -20.69 -8.64
C ARG A 151 17.07 -21.48 -9.78
N LYS A 152 16.83 -22.78 -9.83
CA LYS A 152 17.34 -23.66 -10.89
C LYS A 152 16.75 -23.32 -12.26
N ASN A 153 15.45 -23.06 -12.33
CA ASN A 153 14.71 -22.92 -13.59
C ASN A 153 14.70 -21.49 -14.13
N HIS A 154 14.76 -20.48 -13.24
CA HIS A 154 14.58 -19.07 -13.60
C HIS A 154 15.74 -18.16 -13.16
N GLY A 155 16.69 -18.69 -12.38
CA GLY A 155 17.68 -17.88 -11.69
C GLY A 155 17.12 -17.24 -10.42
N GLU A 156 17.87 -16.31 -9.85
CA GLU A 156 17.50 -15.62 -8.61
C GLU A 156 16.35 -14.62 -8.86
N PRO A 157 15.19 -14.75 -8.17
CA PRO A 157 14.17 -13.71 -8.19
C PRO A 157 14.75 -12.36 -7.75
N THR A 158 14.64 -11.36 -8.62
CA THR A 158 15.08 -10.00 -8.32
C THR A 158 13.99 -9.20 -7.62
N ILE A 159 12.73 -9.61 -7.77
CA ILE A 159 11.59 -8.98 -7.12
C ILE A 159 10.75 -10.06 -6.44
N ILE A 160 10.40 -9.83 -5.17
CA ILE A 160 9.47 -10.70 -4.45
C ILE A 160 8.26 -9.89 -3.96
N VAL A 161 7.07 -10.37 -4.31
CA VAL A 161 5.78 -9.80 -3.91
C VAL A 161 5.12 -10.75 -2.92
N LEU A 162 5.18 -10.37 -1.65
CA LEU A 162 4.63 -11.13 -0.54
C LEU A 162 3.15 -10.75 -0.37
N ASN A 163 2.29 -11.46 -1.09
CA ASN A 163 0.88 -11.14 -1.25
C ASN A 163 -0.09 -12.16 -0.62
N ALA A 164 0.28 -13.44 -0.59
CA ALA A 164 -0.57 -14.49 -0.02
C ALA A 164 -1.00 -14.16 1.41
N ALA A 165 -2.30 -14.30 1.68
CA ALA A 165 -2.86 -14.09 3.01
C ALA A 165 -4.22 -14.78 3.15
N ILE A 166 -4.58 -15.11 4.39
CA ILE A 166 -5.92 -15.56 4.80
C ILE A 166 -6.47 -14.66 5.93
N ALA A 167 -7.77 -14.76 6.22
CA ALA A 167 -8.41 -14.04 7.32
C ALA A 167 -9.42 -14.94 8.05
N ASN A 168 -9.51 -14.78 9.36
CA ASN A 168 -10.55 -15.39 10.19
C ASN A 168 -11.55 -14.30 10.56
N LEU A 169 -12.81 -14.46 10.15
CA LEU A 169 -13.88 -13.51 10.44
C LEU A 169 -14.69 -14.00 11.63
N GLY A 170 -14.88 -13.14 12.62
CA GLY A 170 -15.78 -13.38 13.74
C GLY A 170 -15.17 -13.05 15.10
N PRO A 171 -15.93 -13.24 16.19
CA PRO A 171 -15.45 -12.99 17.54
C PRO A 171 -14.11 -13.67 17.84
N LEU A 172 -13.27 -13.00 18.63
CA LEU A 172 -11.92 -13.50 18.93
C LEU A 172 -11.94 -14.91 19.54
N LEU A 173 -12.88 -15.16 20.46
CA LEU A 173 -13.00 -16.44 21.17
C LEU A 173 -13.67 -17.55 20.34
N SER A 174 -14.28 -17.22 19.19
CA SER A 174 -14.85 -18.25 18.31
C SER A 174 -13.82 -18.83 17.33
N THR A 175 -12.62 -18.24 17.24
CA THR A 175 -11.54 -18.72 16.37
C THR A 175 -10.63 -19.67 17.16
N PRO A 176 -10.53 -20.96 16.79
CA PRO A 176 -9.60 -21.87 17.42
C PRO A 176 -8.16 -21.38 17.27
N VAL A 177 -7.34 -21.55 18.33
CA VAL A 177 -5.92 -21.13 18.32
C VAL A 177 -5.14 -21.70 17.13
N ALA A 178 -5.42 -22.94 16.73
CA ALA A 178 -4.80 -23.57 15.57
C ALA A 178 -5.08 -22.80 14.25
N GLN A 179 -6.27 -22.23 14.10
CA GLN A 179 -6.64 -21.44 12.93
C GLN A 179 -5.93 -20.08 12.94
N SER A 180 -5.80 -19.45 14.12
CA SER A 180 -4.99 -18.23 14.30
C SER A 180 -3.52 -18.49 14.02
N GLN A 181 -2.98 -19.64 14.47
CA GLN A 181 -1.59 -20.04 14.20
C GLN A 181 -1.35 -20.25 12.70
N LYS A 182 -2.27 -20.92 12.00
CA LYS A 182 -2.20 -21.06 10.54
C LYS A 182 -2.19 -19.70 9.85
N LEU A 183 -3.06 -18.78 10.28
CA LEU A 183 -3.11 -17.42 9.75
C LEU A 183 -1.80 -16.67 10.01
N ILE A 184 -1.21 -16.76 11.20
CA ILE A 184 0.09 -16.17 11.52
C ILE A 184 1.20 -16.76 10.64
N ASN A 185 1.22 -18.08 10.46
CA ASN A 185 2.21 -18.76 9.63
C ASN A 185 2.11 -18.29 8.17
N ILE A 186 0.91 -18.20 7.61
CA ILE A 186 0.71 -17.77 6.23
C ILE A 186 0.97 -16.27 6.06
N ASN A 187 0.39 -15.41 6.91
CA ASN A 187 0.40 -13.96 6.69
C ASN A 187 1.66 -13.25 7.19
N LEU A 188 2.49 -13.91 8.00
CA LEU A 188 3.66 -13.28 8.63
C LEU A 188 4.89 -14.18 8.61
N THR A 189 4.83 -15.40 9.17
CA THR A 189 6.02 -16.24 9.27
C THR A 189 6.55 -16.66 7.89
N SER A 190 5.67 -16.94 6.93
CA SER A 190 6.05 -17.23 5.55
C SER A 190 6.77 -16.05 4.87
N HIS A 191 6.39 -14.81 5.19
CA HIS A 191 7.05 -13.62 4.66
C HIS A 191 8.51 -13.55 5.15
N ILE A 192 8.74 -13.90 6.42
CA ILE A 192 10.08 -14.01 6.99
C ILE A 192 10.86 -15.13 6.30
N ALA A 193 10.27 -16.31 6.14
CA ALA A 193 10.91 -17.45 5.47
C ALA A 193 11.30 -17.11 4.01
N MET A 194 10.41 -16.45 3.26
CA MET A 194 10.67 -15.99 1.90
C MET A 194 11.83 -14.98 1.83
N ILE A 195 11.94 -14.11 2.84
CA ILE A 195 13.04 -13.17 2.93
C ILE A 195 14.36 -13.90 3.17
N HIS A 196 14.38 -14.92 4.03
CA HIS A 196 15.57 -15.75 4.22
C HIS A 196 15.98 -16.48 2.94
N GLU A 197 15.03 -16.92 2.11
CA GLU A 197 15.31 -17.63 0.86
C GLU A 197 15.86 -16.74 -0.26
N PHE A 198 15.36 -15.51 -0.41
CA PHE A 198 15.62 -14.71 -1.62
C PHE A 198 16.35 -13.38 -1.37
N LEU A 199 16.33 -12.84 -0.15
CA LEU A 199 17.05 -11.60 0.14
C LEU A 199 18.59 -11.73 0.04
N PRO A 200 19.24 -12.87 0.36
CA PRO A 200 20.70 -12.98 0.29
C PRO A 200 21.29 -12.65 -1.10
N SER A 201 20.66 -13.12 -2.18
CA SER A 201 21.11 -12.82 -3.54
C SER A 201 20.88 -11.36 -3.91
N MET A 202 19.76 -10.76 -3.49
CA MET A 202 19.50 -9.33 -3.67
C MET A 202 20.55 -8.46 -2.95
N ILE A 203 20.92 -8.81 -1.72
CA ILE A 203 21.96 -8.12 -0.95
C ILE A 203 23.31 -8.25 -1.65
N LYS A 204 23.69 -9.48 -2.04
CA LYS A 204 24.98 -9.76 -2.70
C LYS A 204 25.13 -8.93 -3.99
N ASN A 205 24.06 -8.81 -4.76
CA ASN A 205 24.05 -8.07 -6.01
C ASN A 205 23.76 -6.58 -5.82
N ASN A 206 23.37 -6.17 -4.61
CA ASN A 206 22.83 -4.84 -4.30
C ASN A 206 21.78 -4.42 -5.35
N HIS A 207 20.87 -5.34 -5.67
CA HIS A 207 19.80 -5.17 -6.66
C HIS A 207 18.60 -6.01 -6.26
N GLY A 208 17.41 -5.44 -6.36
CA GLY A 208 16.16 -6.16 -6.16
C GLY A 208 15.10 -5.35 -5.42
N HIS A 209 13.91 -5.92 -5.29
CA HIS A 209 12.76 -5.25 -4.68
C HIS A 209 11.89 -6.21 -3.86
N VAL A 210 11.66 -5.88 -2.59
CA VAL A 210 10.69 -6.60 -1.73
C VAL A 210 9.40 -5.79 -1.60
N MET A 211 8.29 -6.32 -2.10
CA MET A 211 6.96 -5.71 -1.95
C MET A 211 6.10 -6.51 -0.98
N PHE A 212 5.62 -5.85 0.07
CA PHE A 212 4.65 -6.41 1.00
C PHE A 212 3.24 -5.94 0.65
N ILE A 213 2.28 -6.87 0.53
CA ILE A 213 0.86 -6.53 0.51
C ILE A 213 0.32 -6.65 1.93
N ALA A 214 0.20 -5.49 2.58
CA ALA A 214 -0.31 -5.34 3.93
C ALA A 214 -1.82 -5.02 3.88
N SER A 215 -2.27 -4.10 4.72
CA SER A 215 -3.67 -3.65 4.80
C SER A 215 -3.73 -2.33 5.57
N MET A 216 -4.84 -1.58 5.46
CA MET A 216 -5.14 -0.55 6.45
C MET A 216 -5.27 -1.12 7.88
N CYS A 217 -5.52 -2.44 8.01
CA CYS A 217 -5.46 -3.14 9.31
C CYS A 217 -4.08 -3.15 9.96
N SER A 218 -3.02 -2.71 9.27
CA SER A 218 -1.71 -2.45 9.91
C SER A 218 -1.79 -1.30 10.93
N TYR A 219 -2.67 -0.32 10.69
CA TYR A 219 -2.81 0.88 11.52
C TYR A 219 -4.06 0.84 12.42
N LEU A 220 -5.12 0.16 11.95
CA LEU A 220 -6.42 0.07 12.60
C LEU A 220 -6.75 -1.38 12.97
N SER A 221 -7.04 -1.64 14.25
CA SER A 221 -7.53 -2.94 14.71
C SER A 221 -9.06 -2.98 14.70
N ILE A 222 -9.64 -4.06 14.19
CA ILE A 222 -11.09 -4.18 13.98
C ILE A 222 -11.60 -5.39 14.76
N ALA A 223 -12.67 -5.20 15.56
CA ALA A 223 -13.38 -6.30 16.20
C ALA A 223 -13.95 -7.24 15.12
N GLY A 224 -13.62 -8.54 15.22
CA GLY A 224 -13.93 -9.53 14.19
C GLY A 224 -12.74 -9.98 13.33
N LEU A 225 -11.56 -9.35 13.48
CA LEU A 225 -10.36 -9.58 12.67
C LEU A 225 -9.06 -9.50 13.49
N ALA A 226 -9.08 -9.91 14.75
CA ALA A 226 -7.99 -9.62 15.69
C ALA A 226 -6.62 -10.20 15.24
N ASP A 227 -6.59 -11.46 14.85
CA ASP A 227 -5.38 -12.16 14.37
C ASP A 227 -4.91 -11.62 13.00
N TYR A 228 -5.83 -11.32 12.09
CA TYR A 228 -5.53 -10.65 10.83
C TYR A 228 -4.89 -9.26 11.06
N CYS A 229 -5.47 -8.43 11.94
CA CYS A 229 -4.91 -7.13 12.29
C CYS A 229 -3.52 -7.28 12.90
N ALA A 230 -3.31 -8.26 13.79
CA ALA A 230 -2.00 -8.56 14.37
C ALA A 230 -0.96 -8.89 13.30
N THR A 231 -1.29 -9.76 12.34
CA THR A 231 -0.35 -10.11 11.26
C THR A 231 -0.04 -8.94 10.31
N LYS A 232 -1.03 -8.10 9.98
CA LYS A 232 -0.81 -6.92 9.13
C LYS A 232 -0.04 -5.81 9.85
N ALA A 233 -0.21 -5.66 11.16
CA ALA A 233 0.65 -4.78 11.96
C ALA A 233 2.08 -5.33 12.06
N GLY A 234 2.24 -6.64 12.28
CA GLY A 234 3.53 -7.32 12.26
C GLY A 234 4.26 -7.19 10.92
N THR A 235 3.54 -7.30 9.81
CA THR A 235 4.08 -7.09 8.45
C THR A 235 4.65 -5.68 8.28
N LEU A 236 3.92 -4.65 8.74
CA LEU A 236 4.39 -3.27 8.68
C LEU A 236 5.66 -3.08 9.52
N ALA A 237 5.68 -3.59 10.75
CA ALA A 237 6.84 -3.50 11.62
C ALA A 237 8.06 -4.21 11.00
N TYR A 238 7.86 -5.40 10.43
CA TYR A 238 8.91 -6.16 9.76
C TYR A 238 9.44 -5.44 8.52
N TYR A 239 8.56 -4.86 7.69
CA TYR A 239 8.96 -4.00 6.57
C TYR A 239 9.82 -2.82 7.02
N GLU A 240 9.44 -2.15 8.11
CA GLU A 240 10.21 -1.01 8.64
C GLU A 240 11.58 -1.43 9.16
N ALA A 241 11.67 -2.59 9.84
CA ALA A 241 12.93 -3.17 10.31
C ALA A 241 13.85 -3.60 9.16
N LEU A 242 13.33 -4.34 8.18
CA LEU A 242 14.08 -4.78 6.99
C LEU A 242 14.72 -3.58 6.26
N ARG A 243 14.03 -2.45 6.20
CA ARG A 243 14.60 -1.22 5.61
C ARG A 243 15.80 -0.68 6.37
N GLN A 244 15.77 -0.74 7.70
CA GLN A 244 16.92 -0.33 8.51
C GLN A 244 18.07 -1.32 8.35
N GLU A 245 17.77 -2.62 8.35
CA GLU A 245 18.73 -3.70 8.14
C GLU A 245 19.46 -3.55 6.80
N LEU A 246 18.73 -3.39 5.69
CA LEU A 246 19.31 -3.21 4.35
C LEU A 246 20.28 -2.02 4.30
N ARG A 247 19.95 -0.92 4.98
CA ARG A 247 20.80 0.27 5.00
C ARG A 247 21.99 0.16 5.95
N HIS A 248 21.75 -0.31 7.17
CA HIS A 248 22.69 -0.16 8.27
C HIS A 248 23.50 -1.43 8.54
N VAL A 249 22.92 -2.60 8.30
CA VAL A 249 23.56 -3.90 8.52
C VAL A 249 24.16 -4.41 7.20
N TYR A 250 23.33 -4.62 6.19
CA TYR A 250 23.74 -5.27 4.94
C TYR A 250 24.40 -4.32 3.92
N LYS A 251 24.32 -3.00 4.14
CA LYS A 251 24.87 -1.97 3.25
C LYS A 251 24.43 -2.14 1.78
N ALA A 252 23.19 -2.54 1.57
CA ALA A 252 22.58 -2.77 0.26
C ALA A 252 21.50 -1.70 -0.06
N PRO A 253 21.88 -0.43 -0.26
CA PRO A 253 20.92 0.68 -0.39
C PRO A 253 20.08 0.62 -1.67
N GLN A 254 20.48 -0.18 -2.66
CA GLN A 254 19.75 -0.34 -3.92
C GLN A 254 18.73 -1.48 -3.88
N VAL A 255 18.74 -2.33 -2.85
CA VAL A 255 17.63 -3.25 -2.60
C VAL A 255 16.44 -2.43 -2.11
N ARG A 256 15.41 -2.34 -2.94
CA ARG A 256 14.22 -1.51 -2.72
C ARG A 256 13.22 -2.27 -1.89
N THR A 257 12.37 -1.52 -1.19
CA THR A 257 11.22 -2.10 -0.50
C THR A 257 9.98 -1.24 -0.69
N SER A 258 8.84 -1.90 -0.90
CA SER A 258 7.53 -1.26 -0.91
C SER A 258 6.56 -1.97 0.01
N ILE A 259 5.59 -1.23 0.51
CA ILE A 259 4.46 -1.78 1.24
C ILE A 259 3.18 -1.16 0.73
N VAL A 260 2.21 -2.00 0.42
CA VAL A 260 0.89 -1.57 -0.07
C VAL A 260 -0.12 -1.79 1.05
N HIS A 261 -0.93 -0.79 1.34
CA HIS A 261 -2.03 -0.83 2.31
C HIS A 261 -3.36 -0.64 1.58
N PRO A 262 -3.94 -1.72 1.04
CA PRO A 262 -5.30 -1.66 0.51
C PRO A 262 -6.34 -1.50 1.62
N THR A 263 -7.43 -0.83 1.28
CA THR A 263 -8.70 -0.91 2.03
C THR A 263 -9.49 -2.15 1.61
N TRP A 264 -10.75 -2.24 2.05
CA TRP A 264 -11.67 -3.28 1.62
C TRP A 264 -11.70 -3.43 0.10
N MET A 265 -11.53 -4.67 -0.35
CA MET A 265 -11.62 -5.08 -1.75
C MET A 265 -12.35 -6.41 -1.81
N ARG A 266 -13.15 -6.62 -2.85
CA ARG A 266 -13.78 -7.94 -3.11
C ARG A 266 -12.69 -8.93 -3.55
N THR A 267 -12.24 -9.77 -2.63
CA THR A 267 -11.22 -10.80 -2.87
C THR A 267 -11.60 -12.08 -2.15
N ASN A 268 -10.95 -13.20 -2.47
CA ASN A 268 -11.21 -14.49 -1.86
C ASN A 268 -10.82 -14.56 -0.36
N ILE A 269 -10.11 -13.55 0.17
CA ILE A 269 -9.73 -13.46 1.60
C ILE A 269 -10.95 -13.22 2.48
N VAL A 270 -11.94 -12.48 1.96
CA VAL A 270 -13.17 -12.16 2.70
C VAL A 270 -14.33 -12.62 1.84
N ALA A 271 -15.01 -13.69 2.26
CA ALA A 271 -16.22 -14.17 1.62
C ALA A 271 -17.37 -13.20 1.89
N PHE A 272 -17.40 -12.07 1.17
CA PHE A 272 -18.41 -11.02 1.35
C PHE A 272 -19.83 -11.53 1.14
N ASP A 273 -20.03 -12.62 0.41
CA ASP A 273 -21.36 -13.20 0.19
C ASP A 273 -21.98 -13.75 1.49
N ASN A 274 -21.17 -14.23 2.43
CA ASN A 274 -21.65 -14.67 3.75
C ASN A 274 -21.84 -13.48 4.71
N VAL A 275 -21.00 -12.45 4.55
CA VAL A 275 -21.03 -11.21 5.32
C VAL A 275 -22.21 -10.30 4.92
N GLU A 276 -22.57 -10.27 3.64
CA GLU A 276 -23.74 -9.54 3.13
C GLU A 276 -25.06 -10.22 3.53
N LYS A 277 -25.06 -11.55 3.71
CA LYS A 277 -26.25 -12.33 4.09
C LYS A 277 -26.57 -12.28 5.59
N SER A 278 -25.57 -12.16 6.47
CA SER A 278 -25.81 -12.12 7.92
C SER A 278 -26.36 -10.77 8.40
N GLY A 279 -26.24 -9.69 7.61
CA GLY A 279 -26.67 -8.35 8.00
C GLY A 279 -25.85 -7.71 9.15
N GLU A 280 -24.91 -8.46 9.73
CA GLU A 280 -24.09 -8.06 10.89
C GLU A 280 -22.99 -7.05 10.53
N VAL A 281 -22.59 -7.02 9.26
CA VAL A 281 -21.69 -6.00 8.75
C VAL A 281 -22.54 -4.95 8.06
N ARG A 282 -22.61 -3.74 8.64
CA ARG A 282 -23.09 -2.53 7.92
C ARG A 282 -22.31 -2.49 6.61
N VAL A 283 -22.93 -2.93 5.52
CA VAL A 283 -22.18 -3.22 4.30
C VAL A 283 -21.47 -1.94 3.89
N GLN A 284 -20.15 -1.91 4.08
CA GLN A 284 -19.29 -0.78 3.79
C GLN A 284 -19.10 -0.67 2.27
N LYS A 285 -20.20 -0.73 1.48
CA LYS A 285 -20.19 -0.76 0.02
C LYS A 285 -19.41 0.42 -0.55
N ARG A 286 -19.44 1.57 0.14
CA ARG A 286 -18.72 2.80 -0.21
C ARG A 286 -17.20 2.75 0.01
N LEU A 287 -16.69 1.76 0.75
CA LEU A 287 -15.26 1.59 1.03
C LEU A 287 -14.58 0.53 0.14
N PHE A 288 -15.33 -0.15 -0.75
CA PHE A 288 -14.73 -1.07 -1.71
C PHE A 288 -13.98 -0.33 -2.79
N TYR A 289 -12.69 -0.65 -2.89
CA TYR A 289 -11.88 -0.27 -4.04
C TYR A 289 -11.68 -1.47 -4.97
N GLY A 290 -11.56 -1.21 -6.27
CA GLY A 290 -11.47 -2.27 -7.27
C GLY A 290 -10.12 -2.98 -7.24
N VAL A 291 -10.13 -4.33 -7.23
CA VAL A 291 -8.92 -5.16 -7.19
C VAL A 291 -7.96 -4.85 -8.32
N GLU A 292 -8.46 -4.73 -9.55
CA GLU A 292 -7.67 -4.38 -10.73
C GLU A 292 -6.97 -3.02 -10.58
N LYS A 293 -7.70 -2.01 -10.05
CA LYS A 293 -7.14 -0.67 -9.79
C LYS A 293 -6.07 -0.72 -8.71
N THR A 294 -6.25 -1.52 -7.65
CA THR A 294 -5.24 -1.71 -6.62
C THR A 294 -4.00 -2.39 -7.19
N ALA A 295 -4.17 -3.47 -7.94
CA ALA A 295 -3.07 -4.17 -8.61
C ALA A 295 -2.31 -3.22 -9.52
N LYS A 296 -3.01 -2.36 -10.27
CA LYS A 296 -2.38 -1.36 -11.14
C LYS A 296 -1.49 -0.40 -10.37
N ILE A 297 -1.95 0.12 -9.23
CA ILE A 297 -1.15 1.03 -8.40
C ILE A 297 0.07 0.29 -7.81
N ALA A 298 -0.10 -0.96 -7.37
CA ALA A 298 1.00 -1.77 -6.85
C ALA A 298 2.05 -2.09 -7.94
N VAL A 299 1.61 -2.55 -9.11
CA VAL A 299 2.48 -2.84 -10.26
C VAL A 299 3.17 -1.57 -10.76
N GLN A 300 2.47 -0.44 -10.84
CA GLN A 300 3.12 0.84 -11.17
C GLN A 300 4.20 1.24 -10.17
N ARG A 301 4.02 0.92 -8.88
CA ARG A 301 5.08 1.14 -7.89
C ARG A 301 6.30 0.25 -8.17
N LEU A 302 6.11 -1.05 -8.46
CA LEU A 302 7.21 -1.93 -8.87
C LEU A 302 7.90 -1.40 -10.12
N LEU A 303 7.14 -1.14 -11.17
CA LEU A 303 7.64 -0.69 -12.48
C LEU A 303 8.33 0.68 -12.43
N SER A 304 8.10 1.46 -11.37
CA SER A 304 8.84 2.71 -11.16
C SER A 304 10.29 2.52 -10.75
N GLY A 305 10.71 1.30 -10.39
CA GLY A 305 12.06 1.00 -9.87
C GLY A 305 12.34 1.56 -8.47
N TYR A 306 11.36 2.25 -7.85
CA TYR A 306 11.50 2.89 -6.55
C TYR A 306 10.64 2.23 -5.47
N GLY A 307 11.18 2.21 -4.26
CA GLY A 307 10.46 1.82 -3.06
C GLY A 307 9.40 2.84 -2.64
N GLY A 308 8.58 2.46 -1.67
CA GLY A 308 7.72 3.40 -0.95
C GLY A 308 6.48 2.78 -0.31
N ARG A 309 5.78 3.61 0.48
CA ARG A 309 4.51 3.26 1.09
C ARG A 309 3.36 3.67 0.18
N VAL A 310 2.47 2.73 -0.13
CA VAL A 310 1.35 2.93 -1.06
C VAL A 310 0.04 2.72 -0.31
N ILE A 311 -0.80 3.76 -0.21
CA ILE A 311 -2.14 3.67 0.35
C ILE A 311 -3.14 3.55 -0.79
N VAL A 312 -4.07 2.61 -0.71
CA VAL A 312 -5.06 2.39 -1.78
C VAL A 312 -6.48 2.29 -1.20
N PRO A 313 -7.39 3.25 -1.53
CA PRO A 313 -7.18 4.44 -2.34
C PRO A 313 -6.39 5.53 -1.61
N ASP A 314 -5.60 6.30 -2.37
CA ASP A 314 -4.79 7.40 -1.83
C ASP A 314 -5.62 8.68 -1.63
N VAL A 315 -6.51 8.65 -0.62
CA VAL A 315 -7.36 9.78 -0.24
C VAL A 315 -6.99 10.31 1.15
N TRP A 316 -7.33 11.57 1.43
CA TRP A 316 -6.91 12.24 2.66
C TRP A 316 -7.39 11.52 3.94
N GLN A 317 -8.59 10.93 3.91
CA GLN A 317 -9.13 10.15 5.03
C GLN A 317 -8.25 8.94 5.35
N MET A 318 -7.80 8.23 4.31
CA MET A 318 -6.94 7.05 4.47
C MET A 318 -5.56 7.42 5.00
N ARG A 319 -4.99 8.54 4.52
CA ARG A 319 -3.74 9.08 5.05
C ARG A 319 -3.84 9.51 6.51
N ALA A 320 -4.96 10.12 6.89
CA ALA A 320 -5.20 10.54 8.27
C ALA A 320 -5.22 9.32 9.22
N MET A 321 -5.78 8.19 8.78
CA MET A 321 -5.82 6.94 9.56
C MET A 321 -4.45 6.32 9.84
N ILE A 322 -3.39 6.65 9.09
CA ILE A 322 -2.02 6.21 9.42
C ILE A 322 -1.62 6.74 10.81
N GLY A 323 -2.05 7.97 11.13
CA GLY A 323 -1.81 8.61 12.42
C GLY A 323 -2.77 8.17 13.53
N LEU A 324 -3.69 7.24 13.29
CA LEU A 324 -4.76 6.88 14.21
C LEU A 324 -4.27 6.59 15.64
N ARG A 325 -3.15 5.86 15.77
CA ARG A 325 -2.58 5.50 17.08
C ARG A 325 -2.08 6.71 17.89
N THR A 326 -1.96 7.88 17.28
CA THR A 326 -1.58 9.15 17.92
C THR A 326 -2.79 10.03 18.28
N TRP A 327 -3.99 9.67 17.85
CA TRP A 327 -5.20 10.43 18.13
C TRP A 327 -5.64 10.23 19.58
N ALA A 328 -6.51 11.12 20.09
CA ALA A 328 -7.17 10.91 21.37
C ALA A 328 -7.96 9.59 21.35
N ILE A 329 -7.93 8.85 22.46
CA ILE A 329 -8.53 7.50 22.55
C ILE A 329 -9.98 7.46 22.09
N TRP A 330 -10.81 8.45 22.48
CA TRP A 330 -12.21 8.50 22.05
C TRP A 330 -12.38 8.54 20.52
N ALA A 331 -11.46 9.20 19.80
CA ALA A 331 -11.50 9.27 18.34
C ALA A 331 -11.00 7.96 17.71
N GLN A 332 -10.05 7.29 18.36
CA GLN A 332 -9.61 5.97 17.95
C GLN A 332 -10.75 4.96 18.08
N GLU A 333 -11.37 4.88 19.26
CA GLU A 333 -12.47 3.96 19.53
C GLU A 333 -13.70 4.27 18.68
N GLY A 334 -14.07 5.54 18.51
CA GLY A 334 -15.18 5.92 17.63
C GLY A 334 -15.02 5.42 16.18
N LEU A 335 -13.78 5.40 15.65
CA LEU A 335 -13.51 4.80 14.36
C LEU A 335 -13.55 3.27 14.39
N ARG A 336 -12.94 2.63 15.39
CA ARG A 336 -12.96 1.16 15.57
C ARG A 336 -14.39 0.64 15.70
N ASP A 337 -15.22 1.34 16.45
CA ASP A 337 -16.65 1.07 16.61
C ASP A 337 -17.39 1.20 15.28
N TYR A 338 -17.06 2.20 14.45
CA TYR A 338 -17.69 2.39 13.16
C TYR A 338 -17.37 1.26 12.16
N VAL A 339 -16.15 0.72 12.20
CA VAL A 339 -15.68 -0.28 11.23
C VAL A 339 -15.78 -1.73 11.67
N ARG A 340 -16.27 -2.00 12.88
CA ARG A 340 -16.40 -3.37 13.45
C ARG A 340 -17.15 -4.32 12.51
N LEU A 341 -16.78 -5.60 12.55
CA LEU A 341 -17.39 -6.66 11.75
C LEU A 341 -18.29 -7.61 12.54
N VAL A 342 -18.48 -7.35 13.83
CA VAL A 342 -19.37 -8.11 14.69
C VAL A 342 -20.62 -7.29 14.98
N GLY A 343 -21.78 -7.96 14.98
CA GLY A 343 -23.05 -7.39 15.42
C GLY A 343 -23.00 -6.93 16.89
N GLN A 344 -24.00 -6.13 17.29
CA GLN A 344 -24.27 -5.91 18.71
C GLN A 344 -25.02 -7.09 19.32
#